data_AF-A0A815SJC1-F1
#
_entry.id   AF-A0A815SJC1-F1
#
_cell.length_a   1.000
_cell.length_b   1.000
_cell.length_c   1.000
_cell.angle_alpha   90.00
_cell.angle_beta   90.00
_cell.angle_gamma   90.00
#
_symmetry.space_group_name_H-M   'P 1'
#
loop_
_entity.id
_entity.type
_entity.pdbx_description
1 polymer ?
#
loop_
_entity_poly.entity_id
_entity_poly.type
_entity_poly.pdbx_seq_one_letter_code
_entity_poly.pdbx_strand_id
1 'polypeptide(L)'
;MKFIREKCVNKRTFLITSGGRGKNVVPQIHDLPQLYAIYVYCQDVEGHQKWVSKFSKVRIICNVDRVLHPQLAVDVAQANIDWGNALLNAGKRDEAKTKFQKALDNLTKHVKFSDQAFMNQVQKN
;
A
#
# COMPACT_ATOMS: atom_id res chain seq x y z
N MET A 1 -14.20 9.43 10.89
CA MET A 1 -12.90 9.98 10.41
C MET A 1 -11.95 10.43 11.52
N LYS A 2 -12.44 10.82 12.72
CA LYS A 2 -11.60 11.15 13.89
C LYS A 2 -10.52 10.12 14.23
N PHE A 3 -10.81 8.83 14.09
CA PHE A 3 -9.86 7.76 14.40
C PHE A 3 -8.51 7.90 13.65
N ILE A 4 -8.52 8.10 12.32
CA ILE A 4 -7.27 8.23 11.56
C ILE A 4 -6.53 9.52 11.95
N ARG A 5 -7.27 10.59 12.23
CA ARG A 5 -6.71 11.87 12.66
C ARG A 5 -6.04 11.79 14.03
N GLU A 6 -6.65 11.07 14.98
CA GLU A 6 -6.24 11.10 16.38
C GLU A 6 -5.40 9.89 16.80
N LYS A 7 -5.69 8.70 16.27
CA LYS A 7 -5.07 7.43 16.70
C LYS A 7 -3.95 6.95 15.77
N CYS A 8 -3.78 7.59 14.62
CA CYS A 8 -2.77 7.22 13.62
C CYS A 8 -1.74 8.32 13.33
N VAL A 9 -1.62 9.36 14.17
CA VAL A 9 -0.73 10.52 13.93
C VAL A 9 0.71 10.10 13.62
N ASN A 10 1.25 9.14 14.38
CA ASN A 10 2.63 8.65 14.22
C ASN A 10 2.70 7.31 13.46
N LYS A 11 1.66 6.97 12.67
CA LYS A 11 1.58 5.72 11.94
C LYS A 11 1.35 5.99 10.46
N ARG A 12 2.13 5.34 9.61
CA ARG A 12 1.85 5.31 8.18
C ARG A 12 0.62 4.41 7.93
N THR A 13 -0.43 5.01 7.39
CA THR A 13 -1.76 4.38 7.26
C THR A 13 -2.07 4.13 5.78
N PHE A 14 -2.59 2.93 5.50
CA PHE A 14 -3.12 2.54 4.19
C PHE A 14 -4.62 2.34 4.33
N LEU A 15 -5.43 2.93 3.46
CA LEU A 15 -6.88 2.82 3.51
C LEU A 15 -7.38 1.94 2.37
N ILE A 16 -8.08 0.85 2.70
CA ILE A 16 -8.91 0.12 1.74
C ILE A 16 -10.36 0.47 2.05
N THR A 17 -11.13 0.89 1.04
CA THR A 17 -12.52 1.31 1.22
C THR A 17 -13.39 0.93 0.03
N SER A 18 -14.71 0.87 0.22
CA SER A 18 -15.65 0.68 -0.89
C SER A 18 -15.89 1.98 -1.66
N GLY A 19 -16.38 1.92 -2.90
CA GLY A 19 -16.69 3.14 -3.69
C GLY A 19 -17.69 4.06 -2.98
N GLY A 20 -18.83 3.52 -2.55
CA GLY A 20 -19.88 4.29 -1.89
C GLY A 20 -19.44 4.92 -0.56
N ARG A 21 -18.75 4.18 0.31
CA ARG A 21 -18.22 4.75 1.57
C ARG A 21 -17.06 5.70 1.28
N GLY A 22 -16.18 5.32 0.37
CA GLY A 22 -15.02 6.11 -0.05
C GLY A 22 -15.41 7.50 -0.53
N LYS A 23 -16.51 7.62 -1.29
CA LYS A 23 -17.00 8.90 -1.81
C LYS A 23 -17.24 9.96 -0.72
N ASN A 24 -17.67 9.53 0.46
CA ASN A 24 -17.86 10.42 1.61
C ASN A 24 -16.59 10.57 2.47
N VAL A 25 -15.79 9.51 2.55
CA VAL A 25 -14.65 9.42 3.45
C VAL A 25 -13.39 10.09 2.89
N VAL A 26 -12.99 9.74 1.67
CA VAL A 26 -11.73 10.18 1.06
C VAL A 26 -11.60 11.71 0.98
N PRO A 27 -12.62 12.48 0.59
CA PRO A 27 -12.53 13.95 0.56
C PRO A 27 -12.16 14.58 1.91
N GLN A 28 -12.45 13.88 3.02
CA GLN A 28 -12.21 14.39 4.37
C GLN A 28 -10.82 14.06 4.91
N ILE A 29 -10.04 13.19 4.26
CA ILE A 29 -8.78 12.67 4.82
C ILE A 29 -7.65 12.50 3.81
N HIS A 30 -7.87 12.71 2.51
CA HIS A 30 -6.87 12.44 1.47
C HIS A 30 -5.59 13.27 1.64
N ASP A 31 -5.69 14.43 2.26
CA ASP A 31 -4.61 15.38 2.51
C ASP A 31 -3.76 15.01 3.74
N LEU A 32 -4.28 14.17 4.64
CA LEU A 32 -3.62 13.82 5.90
C LEU A 32 -2.21 13.24 5.69
N PRO A 33 -1.15 13.80 6.32
CA PRO A 33 0.22 13.32 6.14
C PRO A 33 0.42 11.85 6.51
N GLN A 34 -0.28 11.36 7.54
CA GLN A 34 -0.22 9.96 7.98
C GLN A 34 -0.85 8.98 6.98
N LEU A 35 -1.72 9.46 6.10
CA LEU A 35 -2.36 8.63 5.07
C LEU A 35 -1.43 8.55 3.86
N TYR A 36 -0.93 7.36 3.60
CA TYR A 36 0.06 7.09 2.56
C TYR A 36 -0.57 6.80 1.20
N ALA A 37 -1.55 5.90 1.19
CA ALA A 37 -2.23 5.43 -0.02
C ALA A 37 -3.66 5.00 0.29
N ILE A 38 -4.52 5.13 -0.72
CA ILE A 38 -5.94 4.76 -0.69
C ILE A 38 -6.20 3.79 -1.84
N TYR A 39 -6.93 2.73 -1.54
CA TYR A 39 -7.38 1.71 -2.48
C TYR A 39 -8.90 1.63 -2.41
N VAL A 40 -9.55 1.79 -3.56
CA VAL A 40 -11.01 1.72 -3.65
C VAL A 40 -11.40 0.37 -4.24
N TYR A 41 -11.91 -0.53 -3.41
CA TYR A 41 -12.42 -1.82 -3.86
C TYR A 41 -13.93 -1.73 -4.11
N CYS A 42 -14.35 -1.68 -5.36
CA CYS A 42 -15.73 -1.36 -5.74
C CYS A 42 -16.17 -2.10 -6.99
N GLN A 43 -17.37 -2.69 -6.96
CA GLN A 43 -17.98 -3.33 -8.12
C GLN A 43 -18.24 -2.36 -9.28
N ASP A 44 -18.70 -1.14 -8.97
CA ASP A 44 -18.96 -0.07 -9.93
C ASP A 44 -17.72 0.84 -10.07
N VAL A 45 -16.71 0.32 -10.77
CA VAL A 45 -15.45 1.03 -11.02
C VAL A 45 -15.70 2.28 -11.88
N GLU A 46 -16.45 2.14 -12.97
CA GLU A 46 -16.70 3.22 -13.93
C GLU A 46 -17.46 4.39 -13.31
N GLY A 47 -18.51 4.13 -12.52
CA GLY A 47 -19.29 5.16 -11.84
C GLY A 47 -18.49 5.97 -10.82
N HIS A 48 -17.37 5.43 -10.33
CA HIS A 48 -16.50 6.06 -9.35
C HIS A 48 -15.18 6.58 -9.93
N GLN A 49 -14.83 6.25 -11.18
CA GLN A 49 -13.56 6.62 -11.82
C GLN A 49 -13.31 8.15 -11.82
N LYS A 50 -14.33 8.94 -12.20
CA LYS A 50 -14.23 10.41 -12.23
C LYS A 50 -14.05 11.04 -10.84
N TRP A 51 -14.51 10.35 -9.80
CA TRP A 51 -14.36 10.83 -8.43
C TRP A 51 -12.97 10.51 -7.89
N VAL A 52 -12.48 9.28 -8.08
CA VAL A 52 -11.15 8.88 -7.57
C VAL A 52 -10.01 9.66 -8.22
N SER A 53 -10.12 10.05 -9.49
CA SER A 53 -9.09 10.79 -10.21
C SER A 53 -8.79 12.18 -9.62
N LYS A 54 -9.65 12.68 -8.72
CA LYS A 54 -9.46 13.96 -8.02
C LYS A 54 -8.46 13.87 -6.86
N PHE A 55 -8.05 12.68 -6.45
CA PHE A 55 -7.27 12.46 -5.22
C PHE A 55 -5.95 11.76 -5.52
N SER A 56 -4.84 12.49 -5.38
CA SER A 56 -3.49 12.00 -5.71
C SER A 56 -3.02 10.78 -4.93
N LYS A 57 -3.57 10.56 -3.73
CA LYS A 57 -3.23 9.39 -2.89
C LYS A 57 -4.08 8.16 -3.20
N VAL A 58 -5.08 8.26 -4.08
CA VAL A 58 -5.79 7.08 -4.57
C VAL A 58 -4.92 6.38 -5.59
N ARG A 59 -4.43 5.19 -5.23
CA ARG A 59 -3.55 4.39 -6.09
C ARG A 59 -4.33 3.63 -7.14
N ILE A 60 -5.49 3.09 -6.75
CA ILE A 60 -6.30 2.27 -7.62
C ILE A 60 -7.77 2.24 -7.20
N ILE A 61 -8.63 2.06 -8.19
CA ILE A 61 -10.00 1.57 -8.04
C ILE A 61 -10.13 0.25 -8.81
N CYS A 62 -10.66 -0.79 -8.18
CA CYS A 62 -10.78 -2.11 -8.80
C CYS A 62 -11.86 -2.96 -8.11
N ASN A 63 -12.26 -4.06 -8.73
CA ASN A 63 -13.14 -5.09 -8.18
C ASN A 63 -12.51 -6.49 -8.18
N VAL A 64 -11.18 -6.57 -8.34
CA VAL A 64 -10.45 -7.83 -8.47
C VAL A 64 -9.24 -7.85 -7.53
N ASP A 65 -9.17 -8.87 -6.67
CA ASP A 65 -8.08 -9.05 -5.71
C ASP A 65 -6.70 -9.19 -6.36
N ARG A 66 -6.63 -9.81 -7.54
CA ARG A 66 -5.38 -9.95 -8.32
C ARG A 66 -4.79 -8.61 -8.75
N VAL A 67 -5.58 -7.54 -8.71
CA VAL A 67 -5.14 -6.17 -8.98
C VAL A 67 -4.81 -5.45 -7.67
N LEU A 68 -5.68 -5.59 -6.65
CA LEU A 68 -5.49 -4.93 -5.36
C LEU A 68 -4.23 -5.42 -4.61
N HIS A 69 -4.07 -6.74 -4.47
CA HIS A 69 -3.04 -7.31 -3.62
C HIS A 69 -1.62 -6.95 -4.05
N PRO A 70 -1.23 -7.10 -5.34
CA PRO A 70 0.12 -6.73 -5.76
C PRO A 70 0.41 -5.25 -5.57
N GLN A 71 -0.55 -4.37 -5.89
CA GLN A 71 -0.38 -2.93 -5.74
C GLN A 71 -0.19 -2.53 -4.26
N LEU A 72 -1.02 -3.07 -3.37
CA LEU A 72 -0.86 -2.86 -1.94
C LEU A 72 0.49 -3.38 -1.43
N ALA A 73 0.92 -4.56 -1.88
CA ALA A 73 2.20 -5.14 -1.46
C ALA A 73 3.39 -4.25 -1.85
N VAL A 74 3.39 -3.72 -3.07
CA VAL A 74 4.43 -2.78 -3.55
C VAL A 74 4.45 -1.52 -2.70
N ASP A 75 3.29 -0.92 -2.42
CA ASP A 75 3.23 0.31 -1.63
C ASP A 75 3.64 0.07 -0.15
N VAL A 76 3.31 -1.08 0.42
CA VAL A 76 3.77 -1.47 1.76
C VAL A 76 5.29 -1.71 1.79
N ALA A 77 5.84 -2.32 0.74
CA ALA A 77 7.27 -2.48 0.60
C ALA A 77 7.98 -1.13 0.48
N GLN A 78 7.49 -0.24 -0.38
CA GLN A 78 8.02 1.11 -0.53
C GLN A 78 7.97 1.89 0.79
N ALA A 79 6.89 1.78 1.54
CA ALA A 79 6.81 2.43 2.84
C ALA A 79 7.83 1.91 3.87
N ASN A 80 8.17 0.62 3.81
CA ASN A 80 9.25 0.09 4.64
C ASN A 80 10.62 0.55 4.14
N ILE A 81 10.84 0.69 2.84
CA ILE A 81 12.06 1.26 2.27
C ILE A 81 12.25 2.71 2.74
N ASP A 82 11.22 3.55 2.64
CA ASP A 82 11.27 4.94 3.10
C ASP A 82 11.65 5.03 4.59
N TRP A 83 11.08 4.14 5.42
CA TRP A 83 11.40 4.07 6.84
C TRP A 83 12.84 3.57 7.07
N GLY A 84 13.27 2.54 6.33
CA GLY A 84 14.65 2.06 6.36
C GLY A 84 15.65 3.17 6.06
N ASN A 85 15.40 3.98 5.03
CA ASN A 85 16.23 5.12 4.67
C ASN A 85 16.28 6.18 5.78
N ALA A 86 15.13 6.51 6.37
CA ALA A 86 15.09 7.44 7.50
C ALA A 86 15.91 6.91 8.71
N LEU A 87 15.87 5.61 8.98
CA LEU A 87 16.65 4.97 10.04
C LEU A 87 18.15 4.95 9.73
N LEU A 88 18.53 4.71 8.47
CA LEU A 88 19.94 4.82 8.03
C LEU A 88 20.48 6.23 8.23
N ASN A 89 19.71 7.25 7.83
CA ASN A 89 20.08 8.65 8.01
C ASN A 89 20.22 9.02 9.50
N ALA A 90 19.48 8.34 10.38
CA ALA A 90 19.61 8.47 11.83
C ALA A 90 20.71 7.58 12.45
N GLY A 91 21.52 6.88 11.64
CA GLY A 91 22.59 5.98 12.11
C GLY A 91 22.12 4.61 12.64
N LYS A 92 20.82 4.33 12.61
CA LYS A 92 20.19 3.12 13.16
C LYS A 92 20.21 1.96 12.17
N ARG A 93 21.41 1.44 11.88
CA ARG A 93 21.64 0.44 10.81
C ARG A 93 20.86 -0.87 11.00
N ASP A 94 20.80 -1.42 12.21
CA ASP A 94 20.11 -2.69 12.45
C ASP A 94 18.59 -2.57 12.31
N GLU A 95 18.02 -1.46 12.78
CA GLU A 95 16.59 -1.16 12.60
C GLU A 95 16.27 -0.98 11.10
N ALA A 96 17.14 -0.30 10.35
CA ALA A 96 16.98 -0.12 8.91
C ALA A 96 17.01 -1.44 8.15
N LYS A 97 17.98 -2.32 8.45
CA LYS A 97 18.08 -3.68 7.88
C LYS A 97 16.77 -4.44 8.08
N THR A 98 16.18 -4.36 9.27
CA THR A 98 14.89 -4.98 9.58
C THR A 98 13.77 -4.45 8.67
N LYS A 99 13.74 -3.15 8.35
CA LYS A 99 12.74 -2.58 7.44
C LYS A 99 12.93 -3.06 6.00
N PHE A 100 14.16 -3.06 5.49
CA PHE A 100 14.43 -3.56 4.14
C PHE A 100 14.08 -5.04 4.00
N GLN A 101 14.37 -5.86 5.02
CA GLN A 101 13.96 -7.27 5.01
C GLN A 101 12.44 -7.42 4.92
N LYS A 102 11.67 -6.64 5.70
CA LYS A 102 10.19 -6.65 5.60
C LYS A 102 9.69 -6.23 4.22
N ALA A 103 10.34 -5.27 3.57
CA ALA A 103 10.01 -4.86 2.21
C ALA A 103 10.24 -6.03 1.22
N LEU A 104 11.42 -6.66 1.29
CA LEU A 104 11.77 -7.80 0.46
C LEU A 104 10.82 -8.99 0.68
N ASP A 105 10.52 -9.33 1.93
CA ASP A 105 9.61 -10.43 2.27
C ASP A 105 8.21 -10.21 1.69
N ASN A 106 7.69 -8.99 1.77
CA ASN A 106 6.40 -8.64 1.20
C ASN A 106 6.41 -8.78 -0.32
N LEU A 107 7.40 -8.24 -1.01
CA LEU A 107 7.50 -8.38 -2.48
C LEU A 107 7.62 -9.85 -2.89
N THR A 108 8.49 -10.61 -2.22
CA THR A 108 8.79 -12.01 -2.56
C THR A 108 7.59 -12.94 -2.34
N LYS A 109 6.76 -12.68 -1.33
CA LYS A 109 5.50 -13.42 -1.13
C LYS A 109 4.55 -13.31 -2.32
N HIS A 110 4.54 -12.16 -3.01
CA HIS A 110 3.69 -11.93 -4.16
C HIS A 110 4.36 -12.34 -5.50
N VAL A 111 5.70 -12.42 -5.54
CA VAL A 111 6.45 -12.99 -6.68
C VAL A 111 6.21 -14.51 -6.85
N LYS A 112 5.97 -15.24 -5.75
CA LYS A 112 5.66 -16.69 -5.82
C LYS A 112 4.40 -17.03 -6.63
N PHE A 113 3.55 -16.05 -6.92
CA PHE A 113 2.35 -16.22 -7.75
C PHE A 113 2.53 -15.72 -9.18
N SER A 114 3.57 -14.94 -9.47
CA SER A 114 3.77 -14.34 -10.79
C SER A 114 4.64 -15.19 -11.72
N ASP A 115 5.43 -16.14 -11.19
CA ASP A 115 6.24 -16.99 -12.06
C ASP A 115 6.61 -18.35 -11.43
N GLN A 116 5.66 -19.30 -11.48
CA GLN A 116 5.89 -20.68 -11.04
C GLN A 116 7.07 -21.32 -11.79
N ALA A 117 7.33 -20.90 -13.04
CA ALA A 117 8.43 -21.40 -13.87
C ALA A 117 9.80 -20.96 -13.34
N PHE A 118 9.94 -19.71 -12.90
CA PHE A 118 11.17 -19.19 -12.29
C PHE A 118 11.47 -19.86 -10.95
N MET A 119 10.46 -20.01 -10.08
CA MET A 119 10.63 -20.67 -8.77
C MET A 119 11.06 -22.14 -8.91
N ASN A 120 10.60 -22.84 -9.96
CA ASN A 120 10.99 -24.21 -10.27
C ASN A 120 12.43 -24.34 -10.80
N GLN A 121 13.02 -23.28 -11.36
CA GLN A 121 14.44 -23.27 -11.77
C GLN A 121 15.37 -23.05 -10.59
N VAL A 122 14.99 -22.22 -9.62
CA VAL A 122 15.83 -21.93 -8.43
C VAL A 122 15.91 -23.14 -7.49
N GLN A 123 14.88 -23.99 -7.43
CA GLN A 123 14.89 -25.21 -6.61
C GLN A 123 15.67 -26.40 -7.22
N LYS A 124 16.15 -26.27 -8.46
CA LYS A 124 16.89 -27.34 -9.16
C LYS A 124 18.41 -27.20 -9.10
N ASN A 125 18.93 -26.19 -8.41
CA ASN A 125 20.36 -25.97 -8.15
C ASN A 125 20.64 -26.00 -6.65
#